data_AF-A0A511Y472-F1
#
_entry.id   AF-A0A511Y472-F1
#
_cell.length_a   1.000
_cell.length_b   1.000
_cell.length_c   1.000
_cell.angle_alpha   90.00
_cell.angle_beta   90.00
_cell.angle_gamma   90.00
#
_symmetry.space_group_name_H-M   'P 1'
#
loop_
_entity.id
_entity.type
_entity.pdbx_description
1 polymer ?
#
loop_
_entity_poly.entity_id
_entity_poly.type
_entity_poly.pdbx_seq_one_letter_code
_entity_poly.pdbx_strand_id
1 'polypeptide(L)'
;MLLASSKKKKNTQALLSGQKTSEAFDGIMYLAKNNSPEFWGHFQEKYPDFQKKLLEINSNLKVSELILSAYIYLGFNTKDIAEYTFKAVQTVKNNKYNLRKRLSVPAKDDMVVWFRNNLGN
;
A
#
# COMPACT_ATOMS: atom_id res chain seq x y z
N MET A 1 10.46 8.66 51.67
CA MET A 1 11.19 9.12 50.47
C MET A 1 11.57 7.86 49.70
N LEU A 2 11.16 7.58 48.47
CA LEU A 2 10.76 8.40 47.32
C LEU A 2 9.48 7.83 46.67
N LEU A 3 8.62 8.74 46.23
CA LEU A 3 7.50 8.53 45.33
C LEU A 3 8.00 8.48 43.88
N ALA A 4 7.51 7.53 43.08
CA ALA A 4 7.27 7.72 41.65
C ALA A 4 6.23 6.71 41.12
N SER A 5 4.98 7.20 41.04
CA SER A 5 3.87 6.85 40.12
C SER A 5 4.35 6.62 38.66
N SER A 6 3.66 6.01 37.68
CA SER A 6 2.32 5.43 37.49
C SER A 6 2.27 4.78 36.08
N LYS A 7 1.49 3.69 35.91
CA LYS A 7 0.60 3.32 34.76
C LYS A 7 1.13 3.47 33.30
N LYS A 8 0.98 2.51 32.38
CA LYS A 8 -0.31 2.06 31.78
C LYS A 8 -0.09 0.95 30.71
N LYS A 9 -0.97 -0.06 30.77
CA LYS A 9 -1.48 -1.04 29.77
C LYS A 9 -1.18 -0.78 28.27
N LYS A 10 -0.94 -1.85 27.49
CA LYS A 10 -1.96 -2.52 26.65
C LYS A 10 -1.40 -3.71 25.86
N ASN A 11 -2.13 -4.82 25.95
CA ASN A 11 -2.09 -5.98 25.05
C ASN A 11 -2.23 -5.58 23.58
N THR A 12 -1.63 -6.43 22.74
CA THR A 12 -2.14 -6.99 21.47
C THR A 12 -1.03 -6.99 20.42
N GLN A 13 -0.13 -7.98 20.50
CA GLN A 13 0.69 -8.42 19.37
C GLN A 13 0.96 -9.93 19.49
N ALA A 14 -0.12 -10.70 19.43
CA ALA A 14 -0.05 -12.12 19.16
C ALA A 14 -1.28 -12.45 18.34
N LEU A 15 -1.10 -12.56 17.03
CA LEU A 15 -1.93 -13.20 16.02
C LEU A 15 -1.45 -12.60 14.70
N LEU A 16 -0.60 -13.34 14.00
CA LEU A 16 -0.38 -13.39 12.54
C LEU A 16 0.93 -14.16 12.28
N SER A 17 1.09 -15.33 12.91
CA SER A 17 2.08 -16.33 12.50
C SER A 17 1.39 -17.28 11.54
N GLY A 18 1.59 -17.07 10.23
CA GLY A 18 1.00 -17.89 9.19
C GLY A 18 1.75 -17.82 7.86
N GLN A 19 2.76 -18.68 7.75
CA GLN A 19 3.25 -19.31 6.51
C GLN A 19 4.25 -18.53 5.63
N LYS A 20 5.44 -19.14 5.45
CA LYS A 20 6.47 -18.98 4.39
C LYS A 20 6.39 -17.73 3.49
N THR A 21 6.53 -16.53 4.05
CA THR A 21 6.39 -15.27 3.28
C THR A 21 7.51 -14.26 3.48
N SER A 22 8.48 -14.47 4.37
CA SER A 22 9.46 -13.41 4.70
C SER A 22 10.31 -13.00 3.49
N GLU A 23 10.99 -13.92 2.82
CA GLU A 23 11.94 -13.58 1.75
C GLU A 23 11.26 -12.94 0.53
N ALA A 24 10.11 -13.46 0.10
CA ALA A 24 9.38 -12.94 -1.05
C ALA A 24 8.56 -11.67 -0.74
N PHE A 25 8.23 -11.42 0.53
CA PHE A 25 7.64 -10.14 0.96
C PHE A 25 8.73 -9.09 1.10
N ASP A 26 9.91 -9.46 1.57
CA ASP A 26 11.08 -8.60 1.63
C ASP A 26 11.54 -8.20 0.22
N GLY A 27 11.51 -9.12 -0.75
CA GLY A 27 11.88 -8.86 -2.14
C GLY A 27 11.02 -7.79 -2.83
N ILE A 28 9.68 -7.91 -2.78
CA ILE A 28 8.79 -6.92 -3.42
C ILE A 28 8.87 -5.56 -2.72
N MET A 29 9.01 -5.55 -1.39
CA MET A 29 9.20 -4.30 -0.64
C MET A 29 10.53 -3.65 -0.98
N TYR A 30 11.59 -4.42 -1.16
CA TYR A 30 12.90 -3.94 -1.61
C TYR A 30 12.80 -3.32 -3.02
N LEU A 31 12.17 -4.00 -3.97
CA LEU A 31 11.98 -3.47 -5.33
C LEU A 31 11.19 -2.16 -5.34
N ALA A 32 10.15 -2.05 -4.52
CA ALA A 32 9.36 -0.83 -4.36
C ALA A 32 10.20 0.33 -3.79
N LYS A 33 10.94 0.06 -2.71
CA LYS A 33 11.78 1.06 -2.03
C LYS A 33 12.89 1.63 -2.93
N ASN A 34 13.42 0.80 -3.83
CA ASN A 34 14.47 1.20 -4.77
C ASN A 34 13.91 1.69 -6.12
N ASN A 35 12.58 1.80 -6.27
CA ASN A 35 11.93 2.17 -7.54
C ASN A 35 12.45 1.35 -8.73
N SER A 36 12.65 0.05 -8.50
CA SER A 36 13.15 -0.87 -9.52
C SER A 36 12.12 -1.01 -10.65
N PRO A 37 12.55 -1.03 -11.92
CA PRO A 37 11.65 -1.30 -13.04
C PRO A 37 10.99 -2.69 -12.96
N GLU A 38 11.58 -3.61 -12.21
CA GLU A 38 11.07 -4.98 -12.00
C GLU A 38 9.91 -5.02 -10.99
N PHE A 39 9.70 -3.94 -10.22
CA PHE A 39 8.69 -3.88 -9.17
C PHE A 39 7.30 -4.28 -9.68
N TRP A 40 6.89 -3.72 -10.83
CA TRP A 40 5.53 -3.93 -11.33
C TRP A 40 5.30 -5.38 -11.78
N GLY A 41 6.27 -5.97 -12.49
CA GLY A 41 6.19 -7.36 -12.92
C GLY A 41 6.06 -8.32 -11.74
N HIS A 42 6.96 -8.21 -10.75
CA HIS A 42 6.91 -9.04 -9.55
C HIS A 42 5.65 -8.80 -8.70
N PHE A 43 5.13 -7.57 -8.68
CA PHE A 43 3.86 -7.29 -8.03
C PHE A 43 2.71 -8.06 -8.69
N GLN A 44 2.65 -8.06 -10.02
CA GLN A 44 1.61 -8.80 -10.75
C GLN A 44 1.74 -10.32 -10.58
N GLU A 45 2.96 -10.86 -10.52
CA GLU A 45 3.17 -12.30 -10.23
C GLU A 45 2.63 -12.69 -8.86
N LYS A 46 2.84 -11.84 -7.85
CA LYS A 46 2.40 -12.09 -6.47
C LYS A 46 0.91 -11.83 -6.27
N TYR A 47 0.34 -10.85 -6.98
CA TYR A 47 -1.05 -10.43 -6.89
C TYR A 47 -1.72 -10.42 -8.28
N PRO A 48 -1.89 -11.59 -8.92
CA PRO A 48 -2.33 -11.69 -10.31
C PRO A 48 -3.72 -11.10 -10.56
N ASP A 49 -4.62 -11.20 -9.58
CA ASP A 49 -5.98 -10.68 -9.70
C ASP A 49 -6.08 -9.17 -9.45
N PHE A 50 -5.04 -8.55 -8.89
CA PHE A 50 -5.09 -7.15 -8.45
C PHE A 50 -5.42 -6.20 -9.61
N GLN A 51 -4.68 -6.31 -10.72
CA GLN A 51 -4.90 -5.45 -11.88
C GLN A 51 -6.28 -5.70 -12.48
N LYS A 52 -6.67 -6.96 -12.62
CA LYS A 52 -7.97 -7.33 -13.20
C LYS A 52 -9.10 -6.70 -12.39
N LYS A 53 -9.14 -6.94 -11.07
CA LYS A 53 -10.14 -6.36 -10.16
C LYS A 53 -10.14 -4.83 -10.22
N LEU A 54 -8.98 -4.19 -10.32
CA LEU A 54 -8.91 -2.72 -10.40
C LEU A 54 -9.46 -2.18 -11.73
N LEU A 55 -9.20 -2.86 -12.84
CA LEU A 55 -9.70 -2.49 -14.16
C LEU A 55 -11.19 -2.81 -14.34
N GLU A 56 -11.75 -3.77 -13.59
CA GLU A 56 -13.19 -3.99 -13.50
C GLU A 56 -13.92 -2.79 -12.87
N ILE A 57 -13.27 -2.09 -11.92
CA ILE A 57 -13.81 -0.86 -11.30
C ILE A 57 -13.66 0.33 -12.23
N ASN A 58 -12.49 0.48 -12.88
CA ASN A 58 -12.24 1.56 -13.84
C ASN A 58 -11.25 1.10 -14.91
N SER A 59 -11.76 0.75 -16.09
CA SER A 59 -10.97 0.25 -17.22
C SER A 59 -10.02 1.28 -17.82
N ASN A 60 -10.19 2.56 -17.52
CA ASN A 60 -9.40 3.66 -18.08
C ASN A 60 -8.19 4.04 -17.20
N LEU A 61 -7.82 3.20 -16.21
CA LEU A 61 -6.63 3.43 -15.38
C LEU A 61 -5.34 3.33 -16.21
N LYS A 62 -4.48 4.34 -16.06
CA LYS A 62 -3.15 4.34 -16.65
C LYS A 62 -2.23 3.41 -15.85
N VAL A 63 -1.20 2.87 -16.50
CA VAL A 63 -0.19 2.04 -15.84
C VAL A 63 0.44 2.72 -14.61
N SER A 64 0.69 4.03 -14.68
CA SER A 64 1.20 4.80 -13.54
C SER A 64 0.24 4.86 -12.34
N GLU A 65 -1.07 4.78 -12.58
CA GLU A 65 -2.11 4.71 -11.55
C GLU A 65 -2.23 3.29 -10.96
N LEU A 66 -2.07 2.26 -11.80
CA LEU A 66 -1.98 0.87 -11.35
C LEU A 66 -0.79 0.67 -10.40
N ILE A 67 0.39 1.17 -10.81
CA ILE A 67 1.60 1.13 -10.00
C ILE A 67 1.41 1.92 -8.69
N LEU A 68 0.84 3.14 -8.74
CA LEU A 68 0.53 3.89 -7.52
C LEU A 68 -0.41 3.12 -6.58
N SER A 69 -1.41 2.43 -7.14
CA SER A 69 -2.32 1.58 -6.38
C SER A 69 -1.58 0.43 -5.68
N ALA A 70 -0.61 -0.18 -6.35
CA ALA A 70 0.25 -1.20 -5.77
C ALA A 70 1.04 -0.68 -4.57
N TYR A 71 1.67 0.49 -4.66
CA TYR A 71 2.36 1.12 -3.52
C TYR A 71 1.41 1.34 -2.32
N ILE A 72 0.17 1.79 -2.58
CA ILE A 72 -0.82 2.01 -1.53
C ILE A 72 -1.28 0.69 -0.91
N TYR A 73 -1.53 -0.34 -1.73
CA TYR A 73 -1.92 -1.68 -1.29
C TYR A 73 -0.86 -2.30 -0.35
N LEU A 74 0.42 -2.12 -0.67
CA LEU A 74 1.55 -2.54 0.16
C LEU A 74 1.67 -1.74 1.47
N GLY A 75 0.92 -0.64 1.62
CA GLY A 75 0.83 0.15 2.84
C GLY A 75 1.81 1.32 2.91
N PHE A 76 2.49 1.67 1.81
CA PHE A 76 3.39 2.81 1.80
C PHE A 76 2.66 4.13 1.97
N ASN A 77 3.21 5.00 2.82
CA ASN A 77 2.62 6.31 3.04
C ASN A 77 3.03 7.29 1.92
N THR A 78 2.40 8.46 1.88
CA THR A 78 2.61 9.44 0.81
C THR A 78 4.05 9.97 0.75
N LYS A 79 4.75 10.07 1.89
CA LYS A 79 6.15 10.50 1.95
C LYS A 79 7.07 9.40 1.42
N ASP A 80 6.86 8.17 1.84
CA ASP A 80 7.64 7.01 1.36
C ASP A 80 7.55 6.88 -0.16
N ILE A 81 6.33 6.95 -0.72
CA ILE A 81 6.11 6.87 -2.17
C ILE A 81 6.82 8.02 -2.91
N ALA A 82 6.78 9.23 -2.33
CA ALA A 82 7.43 10.40 -2.90
C ALA A 82 8.96 10.22 -2.92
N GLU A 83 9.52 9.72 -1.83
CA GLU A 83 10.94 9.41 -1.70
C GLU A 83 11.38 8.33 -2.69
N TYR A 84 10.69 7.18 -2.71
CA TYR A 84 11.07 6.06 -3.57
C TYR A 84 10.95 6.42 -5.05
N THR A 85 9.87 7.10 -5.44
CA THR A 85 9.61 7.42 -6.85
C THR A 85 10.23 8.74 -7.32
N PHE A 86 11.08 9.38 -6.49
CA PHE A 86 11.71 10.67 -6.75
C PHE A 86 10.71 11.76 -7.18
N LYS A 87 9.53 11.78 -6.55
CA LYS A 87 8.46 12.75 -6.83
C LYS A 87 8.27 13.71 -5.67
N ALA A 88 7.82 14.92 -5.97
CA ALA A 88 7.37 15.82 -4.92
C ALA A 88 6.19 15.21 -4.14
N VAL A 89 6.21 15.36 -2.81
CA VAL A 89 5.13 14.89 -1.93
C VAL A 89 3.76 15.40 -2.39
N GLN A 90 3.69 16.66 -2.86
CA GLN A 90 2.44 17.24 -3.36
C GLN A 90 1.93 16.53 -4.63
N THR A 91 2.82 16.12 -5.53
CA THR A 91 2.47 15.34 -6.72
C THR A 91 1.85 14.01 -6.32
N VAL A 92 2.42 13.31 -5.34
CA VAL A 92 1.86 12.04 -4.83
C VAL A 92 0.50 12.26 -4.16
N LYS A 93 0.34 13.33 -3.36
CA LYS A 93 -0.98 13.70 -2.79
C LYS A 93 -2.03 13.91 -3.87
N ASN A 94 -1.72 14.70 -4.89
CA ASN A 94 -2.64 15.00 -5.99
C ASN A 94 -3.01 13.73 -6.76
N ASN A 95 -2.03 12.87 -7.05
CA ASN A 95 -2.28 11.61 -7.72
C ASN A 95 -3.15 10.66 -6.87
N LYS A 96 -2.90 10.57 -5.56
CA LYS A 96 -3.75 9.79 -4.64
C LYS A 96 -5.18 10.31 -4.59
N TYR A 97 -5.35 11.64 -4.55
CA TYR A 97 -6.67 12.27 -4.59
C TYR A 97 -7.42 11.97 -5.90
N ASN A 98 -6.74 12.08 -7.04
CA ASN A 98 -7.32 11.76 -8.34
C ASN A 98 -7.67 10.28 -8.46
N LEU A 99 -6.75 9.40 -8.05
CA LEU A 99 -6.97 7.95 -8.01
C LEU A 99 -8.20 7.59 -7.16
N ARG A 100 -8.36 8.25 -6.01
CA ARG A 100 -9.52 8.09 -5.13
C ARG A 100 -10.84 8.37 -5.86
N LYS A 101 -10.90 9.48 -6.61
CA LYS A 101 -12.09 9.83 -7.41
C LYS A 101 -12.33 8.82 -8.52
N ARG A 102 -11.27 8.41 -9.22
CA ARG A 102 -11.38 7.47 -10.35
C ARG A 102 -11.85 6.08 -9.91
N LEU A 103 -11.54 5.68 -8.69
CA LEU A 103 -11.99 4.43 -8.07
C LEU A 103 -13.26 4.60 -7.22
N SER A 104 -13.84 5.81 -7.17
CA SER A 104 -15.03 6.13 -6.35
C SER A 104 -14.89 5.73 -4.86
N VAL A 105 -13.69 5.83 -4.29
CA VAL A 105 -13.43 5.46 -2.89
C VAL A 105 -13.99 6.53 -1.95
N PRO A 106 -14.92 6.18 -1.02
CA PRO A 106 -15.51 7.14 -0.09
C PRO A 106 -14.45 7.90 0.71
N ALA A 107 -14.65 9.20 0.95
CA ALA A 107 -13.68 10.05 1.65
C ALA A 107 -13.39 9.61 3.10
N LYS A 108 -14.36 8.96 3.74
CA LYS A 108 -14.26 8.44 5.10
C LYS A 108 -13.41 7.17 5.23
N ASP A 109 -13.20 6.44 4.14
CA ASP A 109 -12.52 5.15 4.17
C ASP A 109 -11.00 5.35 4.12
N ASP A 110 -10.23 4.52 4.81
CA ASP A 110 -8.79 4.50 4.57
C ASP A 110 -8.51 3.82 3.22
N MET A 111 -7.63 4.43 2.42
CA MET A 111 -7.37 3.95 1.06
C MET A 111 -6.69 2.57 1.07
N VAL A 112 -5.75 2.34 1.99
CA VAL A 112 -5.05 1.06 2.13
C VAL A 112 -6.04 -0.03 2.53
N VAL A 113 -6.90 0.25 3.51
CA VAL A 113 -7.95 -0.67 3.97
C VAL A 113 -8.92 -0.98 2.84
N TRP A 114 -9.39 0.03 2.11
CA TRP A 114 -10.28 -0.16 0.97
C TRP A 114 -9.64 -1.07 -0.10
N PHE A 115 -8.36 -0.83 -0.42
CA PHE A 115 -7.61 -1.65 -1.36
C PHE A 115 -7.51 -3.11 -0.91
N ARG A 116 -7.22 -3.37 0.37
CA ARG A 116 -7.13 -4.73 0.92
C ARG A 116 -8.48 -5.44 0.92
N ASN A 117 -9.56 -4.74 1.24
CA ASN A 117 -10.90 -5.34 1.30
C ASN A 117 -11.46 -5.66 -0.10
N ASN A 118 -11.16 -4.84 -1.11
CA ASN A 118 -11.73 -4.99 -2.44
C ASN A 118 -10.84 -5.79 -3.39
N LEU A 119 -9.51 -5.77 -3.19
CA LEU A 119 -8.54 -6.38 -4.10
C LEU A 119 -7.66 -7.46 -3.46
N GLY A 120 -7.76 -7.65 -2.14
CA GLY A 120 -7.13 -8.78 -1.47
C GLY A 120 -7.63 -10.12 -2.02
N ASN A 121 -6.76 -11.12 -1.94
CA ASN A 121 -7.12 -12.53 -2.07
C ASN A 121 -7.29 -13.11 -0.66
#